data_AF-K1ZE89-F1
#
_entry.id   AF-K1ZE89-F1
#
_cell.length_a   1.000
_cell.length_b   1.000
_cell.length_c   1.000
_cell.angle_alpha   90.00
_cell.angle_beta   90.00
_cell.angle_gamma   90.00
#
_symmetry.space_group_name_H-M   'P 1'
#
loop_
_entity.id
_entity.type
_entity.pdbx_description
1 polymer ?
#
loop_
_entity_poly.entity_id
_entity_poly.type
_entity_poly.pdbx_seq_one_letter_code
_entity_poly.pdbx_strand_id
1 'polypeptide(L)'
;HRNLEDLVRKGEFREDLFYRLNVIPIHIPPLRQRIVDIPILVEHFIKLYSDRNKSKHPRIPQEIMSVFLNYSWPGNIRELENTMERLVVLKAGRDIAMSDLPEKFMSVSDNIFKNASLNIPEDGISLKNAVDDFENTLILKALEKTGWNKNRAATLLRLNRTTLVEKIKKKHLHG
;
A
#
# COMPACT_ATOMS: atom_id res chain seq x y z
N HIS A 1 3.38 24.16 -3.72
CA HIS A 1 2.34 25.19 -3.60
C HIS A 1 2.98 26.41 -2.96
N ARG A 2 2.93 27.59 -3.58
CA ARG A 2 3.39 28.85 -2.95
C ARG A 2 2.16 29.68 -2.64
N ASN A 3 2.09 30.23 -1.43
CA ASN A 3 0.99 31.12 -1.04
C ASN A 3 1.25 32.51 -1.63
N LEU A 4 0.45 32.91 -2.62
CA LEU A 4 0.61 34.19 -3.31
C LEU A 4 0.37 35.38 -2.36
N GLU A 5 -0.51 35.23 -1.36
CA GLU A 5 -0.74 36.25 -0.33
C GLU A 5 0.51 36.50 0.52
N ASP A 6 1.24 35.43 0.88
CA ASP A 6 2.47 35.56 1.65
C ASP A 6 3.60 36.17 0.80
N LEU A 7 3.62 35.94 -0.51
CA LEU A 7 4.59 36.56 -1.42
C LEU A 7 4.29 38.05 -1.66
N VAL A 8 3.02 38.45 -1.70
CA VAL A 8 2.60 39.86 -1.71
C VAL A 8 3.05 40.54 -0.42
N ARG A 9 2.80 39.92 0.75
CA ARG A 9 3.21 40.47 2.06
C ARG A 9 4.73 40.65 2.18
N LYS A 10 5.52 39.80 1.50
CA LYS A 10 6.99 39.87 1.46
C LYS A 10 7.54 40.84 0.41
N GLY A 11 6.68 41.48 -0.39
CA GLY A 11 7.09 42.35 -1.50
C GLY A 11 7.70 41.62 -2.70
N GLU A 12 7.68 40.28 -2.69
CA GLU A 12 8.19 39.44 -3.78
C GLU A 12 7.16 39.24 -4.91
N PHE A 13 5.92 39.70 -4.71
CA PHE A 13 4.86 39.61 -5.71
C PHE A 13 4.06 40.92 -5.79
N ARG A 14 3.74 41.32 -7.01
CA ARG A 14 3.00 42.56 -7.29
C ARG A 14 1.56 42.47 -6.81
N GLU A 15 1.18 43.44 -5.99
CA GLU A 15 -0.12 43.51 -5.35
C GLU A 15 -1.26 43.73 -6.35
N ASP A 16 -1.05 44.56 -7.38
CA ASP A 16 -2.03 44.82 -8.44
C ASP A 16 -2.30 43.60 -9.33
N LEU A 17 -1.28 42.78 -9.57
CA LEU A 17 -1.41 41.52 -10.29
C LEU A 17 -2.12 40.46 -9.45
N PHE A 18 -1.88 40.42 -8.15
CA PHE A 18 -2.57 39.53 -7.22
C PHE A 18 -4.08 39.76 -7.24
N TYR A 19 -4.54 41.01 -7.11
CA TYR A 19 -5.97 41.33 -7.12
C TYR A 19 -6.65 41.11 -8.48
N ARG A 20 -5.90 41.15 -9.60
CA ARG A 20 -6.43 40.80 -10.94
C ARG A 20 -6.53 39.29 -11.17
N LEU A 21 -5.66 38.50 -10.54
CA LEU A 21 -5.67 37.04 -10.66
C LEU A 21 -6.61 36.38 -9.64
N ASN A 22 -6.79 36.99 -8.46
CA ASN A 22 -7.55 36.45 -7.34
C ASN A 22 -8.99 37.00 -7.27
N VAL A 23 -9.68 37.08 -8.42
CA VAL A 23 -11.05 37.63 -8.49
C VAL A 23 -12.07 36.64 -7.91
N ILE A 24 -11.89 35.34 -8.16
CA ILE A 24 -12.66 34.25 -7.52
C ILE A 24 -11.67 33.12 -7.20
N PRO A 25 -11.23 32.95 -5.95
CA PRO A 25 -10.31 31.88 -5.59
C PRO A 25 -10.98 30.51 -5.74
N ILE A 26 -10.53 29.72 -6.71
CA ILE A 26 -10.94 28.31 -6.83
C ILE A 26 -9.97 27.46 -6.01
N HIS A 27 -10.44 26.98 -4.85
CA HIS A 27 -9.67 26.04 -4.05
C HIS A 27 -9.86 24.62 -4.58
N ILE A 28 -8.80 24.03 -5.13
CA ILE A 28 -8.83 22.63 -5.57
C ILE A 28 -8.31 21.76 -4.41
N PRO A 29 -9.17 20.91 -3.81
CA PRO A 29 -8.72 20.05 -2.72
C PRO A 29 -7.67 19.05 -3.22
N PRO A 30 -6.64 18.74 -2.41
CA PRO A 30 -5.69 17.68 -2.72
C PRO A 30 -6.41 16.33 -2.79
N LEU A 31 -5.87 15.40 -3.59
CA LEU A 31 -6.45 14.08 -3.83
C LEU A 31 -6.73 13.30 -2.53
N ARG A 32 -5.89 13.47 -1.50
CA ARG A 32 -6.08 12.89 -0.16
C ARG A 32 -7.37 13.33 0.56
N GLN A 33 -7.97 14.45 0.17
CA GLN A 33 -9.26 14.91 0.72
C GLN A 33 -10.46 14.40 -0.10
N ARG A 34 -10.22 13.70 -1.20
CA ARG A 34 -11.22 13.16 -2.13
C ARG A 34 -10.80 11.78 -2.63
N ILE A 35 -10.42 10.91 -1.71
CA ILE A 35 -9.97 9.55 -2.02
C ILE A 35 -11.03 8.72 -2.76
N VAL A 36 -12.31 9.08 -2.62
CA VAL A 36 -13.44 8.47 -3.32
C VAL A 36 -13.37 8.64 -4.85
N ASP A 37 -12.64 9.65 -5.32
CA ASP A 37 -12.44 9.91 -6.75
C ASP A 37 -11.35 9.01 -7.36
N ILE A 38 -10.47 8.43 -6.53
CA ILE A 38 -9.30 7.67 -6.99
C ILE A 38 -9.70 6.53 -7.94
N PRO A 39 -10.69 5.67 -7.65
CA PRO A 39 -11.05 4.58 -8.56
C PRO A 39 -11.48 5.06 -9.94
N ILE A 40 -12.29 6.12 -9.99
CA ILE A 40 -12.79 6.71 -11.25
C ILE A 40 -11.65 7.35 -12.03
N LEU A 41 -10.77 8.10 -11.35
CA LEU A 41 -9.60 8.72 -11.97
C LEU A 41 -8.61 7.68 -12.52
N VAL A 42 -8.39 6.60 -11.77
CA VAL A 42 -7.55 5.48 -12.18
C VAL A 42 -8.09 4.84 -13.46
N GLU A 43 -9.38 4.52 -13.50
CA GLU A 43 -10.03 3.94 -14.68
C GLU A 43 -9.94 4.90 -15.88
N HIS A 44 -10.21 6.19 -15.65
CA HIS A 44 -10.11 7.23 -16.67
C HIS A 44 -8.71 7.30 -17.28
N PHE A 45 -7.67 7.40 -16.46
CA PHE A 45 -6.29 7.52 -16.95
C PHE A 45 -5.82 6.24 -17.64
N ILE A 46 -6.13 5.05 -17.10
CA ILE A 46 -5.81 3.78 -17.79
C ILE A 46 -6.42 3.76 -19.18
N LYS A 47 -7.70 4.12 -19.30
CA LYS A 47 -8.37 4.16 -20.60
C LYS A 47 -7.70 5.16 -21.54
N LEU A 48 -7.49 6.39 -21.07
CA LEU A 48 -6.88 7.47 -21.84
C LEU A 48 -5.51 7.09 -22.40
N TYR A 49 -4.63 6.51 -21.56
CA TYR A 49 -3.27 6.17 -21.96
C TYR A 49 -3.19 4.89 -22.77
N SER A 50 -4.05 3.90 -22.51
CA SER A 50 -4.14 2.70 -23.35
C SER A 50 -4.59 3.05 -24.76
N ASP A 51 -5.62 3.90 -24.90
CA ASP A 51 -6.12 4.36 -26.19
C ASP A 51 -5.04 5.16 -26.95
N ARG A 52 -4.36 6.09 -26.25
CA ARG A 52 -3.26 6.88 -26.81
C ARG A 52 -2.10 5.99 -27.30
N ASN A 53 -1.76 4.96 -26.52
CA ASN A 53 -0.64 4.06 -26.82
C ASN A 53 -1.04 2.88 -27.72
N LYS A 54 -2.31 2.79 -28.15
CA LYS A 54 -2.87 1.65 -28.89
C LYS A 54 -2.57 0.31 -28.20
N SER A 55 -2.60 0.31 -26.88
CA SER A 55 -2.30 -0.85 -26.04
C SER A 55 -3.56 -1.34 -25.35
N LYS A 56 -3.56 -2.63 -24.95
CA LYS A 56 -4.66 -3.19 -24.16
C LYS A 56 -4.66 -2.57 -22.75
N HIS A 57 -5.85 -2.37 -22.19
CA HIS A 57 -6.00 -1.88 -20.81
C HIS A 57 -5.41 -2.87 -19.80
N PRO A 58 -4.42 -2.48 -18.98
CA PRO A 58 -4.05 -3.27 -17.82
C PRO A 58 -5.23 -3.42 -16.86
N ARG A 59 -5.32 -4.57 -16.18
CA ARG A 59 -6.26 -4.73 -15.07
C ARG A 59 -5.56 -4.31 -13.77
N ILE A 60 -6.32 -3.65 -12.90
CA ILE A 60 -5.89 -3.34 -11.54
C ILE A 60 -6.56 -4.32 -10.58
N PRO A 61 -5.79 -5.24 -9.98
CA PRO A 61 -6.27 -6.06 -8.88
C PRO A 61 -6.71 -5.22 -7.67
N GLN A 62 -7.63 -5.75 -6.87
CA GLN A 62 -8.15 -5.09 -5.65
C GLN A 62 -7.05 -4.72 -4.63
N GLU A 63 -6.02 -5.55 -4.52
CA GLU A 63 -4.85 -5.28 -3.67
C GLU A 63 -4.09 -4.00 -4.10
N ILE A 64 -3.97 -3.76 -5.41
CA ILE A 64 -3.32 -2.57 -5.96
C ILE A 64 -4.20 -1.34 -5.76
N MET A 65 -5.51 -1.48 -5.96
CA MET A 65 -6.46 -0.40 -5.69
C MET A 65 -6.43 0.00 -4.22
N SER A 66 -6.31 -0.97 -3.31
CA SER A 66 -6.20 -0.71 -1.87
C SER A 66 -4.96 0.11 -1.53
N VAL A 67 -3.82 -0.17 -2.17
CA VAL A 67 -2.60 0.64 -2.02
C VAL A 67 -2.81 2.07 -2.50
N PHE A 68 -3.47 2.26 -3.65
CA PHE A 68 -3.75 3.59 -4.17
C PHE A 68 -4.68 4.40 -3.27
N LEU A 69 -5.68 3.77 -2.66
CA LEU A 69 -6.59 4.42 -1.71
C LEU A 69 -5.90 4.85 -0.41
N ASN A 70 -4.89 4.10 0.04
CA ASN A 70 -4.16 4.39 1.28
C ASN A 70 -2.91 5.25 1.09
N TYR A 71 -2.49 5.49 -0.16
CA TYR A 71 -1.37 6.37 -0.45
C TYR A 71 -1.78 7.84 -0.38
N SER A 72 -0.91 8.70 0.17
CA SER A 72 -1.25 10.10 0.48
C SER A 72 -1.25 11.05 -0.73
N TRP A 73 -0.74 10.60 -1.88
CA TRP A 73 -0.65 11.36 -3.14
C TRP A 73 -0.09 12.79 -2.95
N PRO A 74 1.16 12.96 -2.47
CA PRO A 74 1.76 14.27 -2.26
C PRO A 74 1.82 15.14 -3.53
N GLY A 75 1.95 14.52 -4.71
CA GLY A 75 1.89 15.19 -6.01
C GLY A 75 0.47 15.31 -6.60
N ASN A 76 -0.57 14.96 -5.83
CA ASN A 76 -1.98 15.09 -6.17
C ASN A 76 -2.32 14.34 -7.48
N ILE A 77 -3.31 14.81 -8.24
CA ILE A 77 -3.76 14.19 -9.50
C ILE A 77 -2.60 13.96 -10.50
N ARG A 78 -1.61 14.87 -10.58
CA ARG A 78 -0.48 14.69 -11.51
C ARG A 78 0.37 13.46 -11.17
N GLU A 79 0.55 13.18 -9.89
CA GLU A 79 1.28 11.97 -9.48
C GLU A 79 0.49 10.71 -9.82
N LEU A 80 -0.84 10.75 -9.64
CA LEU A 80 -1.73 9.66 -10.04
C LEU A 80 -1.67 9.42 -11.55
N GLU A 81 -1.84 10.47 -12.33
CA GLU A 81 -1.76 10.47 -13.80
C GLU A 81 -0.45 9.86 -14.30
N ASN A 82 0.70 10.37 -13.83
CA ASN A 82 2.03 9.85 -14.20
C ASN A 82 2.22 8.38 -13.79
N THR A 83 1.65 7.97 -12.66
CA THR A 83 1.72 6.58 -12.21
C THR A 83 0.92 5.67 -13.15
N MET A 84 -0.28 6.09 -13.56
CA MET A 84 -1.13 5.32 -14.47
C MET A 84 -0.51 5.23 -15.87
N GLU A 85 0.00 6.33 -16.41
CA GLU A 85 0.70 6.35 -17.70
C GLU A 85 1.86 5.34 -17.70
N ARG A 86 2.71 5.38 -16.67
CA ARG A 86 3.82 4.44 -16.53
C ARG A 86 3.35 2.99 -16.48
N LEU A 87 2.31 2.69 -15.71
CA LEU A 87 1.79 1.32 -15.59
C LEU A 87 1.22 0.80 -16.91
N VAL A 88 0.52 1.63 -17.68
CA VAL A 88 0.03 1.28 -19.02
C VAL A 88 1.18 0.94 -19.96
N VAL A 89 2.28 1.71 -19.93
CA VAL A 89 3.47 1.46 -20.75
C VAL A 89 4.15 0.14 -20.36
N LEU A 90 4.26 -0.15 -19.06
CA LEU A 90 4.94 -1.36 -18.56
C LEU A 90 4.09 -2.63 -18.68
N LYS A 91 2.76 -2.52 -18.57
CA LYS A 91 1.84 -3.67 -18.41
C LYS A 91 0.66 -3.62 -19.36
N ALA A 92 0.90 -3.30 -20.63
CA ALA A 92 -0.10 -3.40 -21.70
C ALA A 92 -0.88 -4.74 -21.65
N GLY A 93 -2.16 -4.67 -21.27
CA GLY A 93 -3.09 -5.81 -21.25
C GLY A 93 -2.86 -6.88 -20.19
N ARG A 94 -2.00 -6.65 -19.21
CA ARG A 94 -1.72 -7.60 -18.12
C ARG A 94 -2.19 -7.05 -16.78
N ASP A 95 -2.35 -7.95 -15.82
CA ASP A 95 -2.64 -7.57 -14.44
C ASP A 95 -1.41 -6.88 -13.84
N ILE A 96 -1.65 -5.74 -13.18
CA ILE A 96 -0.61 -5.01 -12.47
C ILE A 96 -0.30 -5.75 -11.16
N ALA A 97 0.97 -6.06 -10.92
CA ALA A 97 1.43 -6.68 -9.68
C ALA A 97 2.12 -5.65 -8.77
N MET A 98 2.23 -5.96 -7.47
CA MET A 98 2.94 -5.11 -6.50
C MET A 98 4.37 -4.77 -6.92
N SER A 99 5.07 -5.71 -7.58
CA SER A 99 6.43 -5.53 -8.09
C SER A 99 6.53 -4.49 -9.21
N ASP A 100 5.41 -4.13 -9.83
CA ASP A 100 5.36 -3.15 -10.92
C ASP A 100 5.18 -1.71 -10.38
N LEU A 101 4.81 -1.58 -9.12
CA LEU A 101 4.63 -0.30 -8.46
C LEU A 101 6.00 0.30 -8.08
N PRO A 102 6.16 1.64 -8.19
CA PRO A 102 7.31 2.33 -7.64
C PRO A 102 7.52 2.08 -6.14
N GLU A 103 8.77 2.11 -5.67
CA GLU A 103 9.15 1.80 -4.26
C GLU A 103 8.39 2.64 -3.22
N LYS A 104 7.97 3.86 -3.57
CA LYS A 104 7.17 4.73 -2.70
C LYS A 104 5.84 4.10 -2.25
N PHE A 105 5.33 3.10 -2.97
CA PHE A 105 4.11 2.36 -2.61
C PHE A 105 4.37 1.16 -1.70
N MET A 106 5.62 0.69 -1.57
CA MET A 106 5.99 -0.48 -0.77
C MET A 106 5.78 -0.24 0.74
N SER A 107 6.01 0.99 1.22
CA SER A 107 5.76 1.33 2.63
C SER A 107 4.27 1.29 2.98
N VAL A 108 3.40 1.56 2.00
CA VAL A 108 1.95 1.49 2.18
C VAL A 108 1.48 0.05 2.18
N SER A 109 1.97 -0.79 1.27
CA SER A 109 1.64 -2.22 1.30
C SER A 109 2.09 -2.87 2.61
N ASP A 110 3.31 -2.60 3.08
CA ASP A 110 3.82 -3.12 4.36
C ASP A 110 2.94 -2.71 5.55
N ASN A 111 2.45 -1.46 5.57
CA ASN A 111 1.53 -1.00 6.62
C ASN A 111 0.15 -1.65 6.51
N ILE A 112 -0.38 -1.83 5.30
CA ILE A 112 -1.66 -2.55 5.09
C ILE A 112 -1.55 -4.00 5.57
N PHE A 113 -0.45 -4.70 5.21
CA PHE A 113 -0.21 -6.07 5.66
C PHE A 113 -0.04 -6.17 7.18
N LYS A 114 0.66 -5.22 7.80
CA LYS A 114 0.80 -5.15 9.27
C LYS A 114 -0.54 -4.89 9.96
N ASN A 115 -1.34 -3.94 9.47
CA ASN A 115 -2.63 -3.60 10.06
C ASN A 115 -3.68 -4.71 9.87
N ALA A 116 -3.70 -5.36 8.70
CA ALA A 116 -4.57 -6.52 8.47
C ALA A 116 -4.24 -7.69 9.41
N SER A 117 -2.99 -7.80 9.86
CA SER A 117 -2.54 -8.83 10.81
C SER A 117 -2.74 -8.42 12.28
N LEU A 118 -3.06 -7.17 12.57
CA LEU A 118 -3.12 -6.59 13.93
C LEU A 118 -4.44 -5.87 14.23
N ASN A 119 -5.55 -6.32 13.63
CA ASN A 119 -6.87 -5.82 14.02
C ASN A 119 -7.29 -6.43 15.36
N ILE A 120 -7.48 -5.57 16.36
CA ILE A 120 -8.06 -5.94 17.66
C ILE A 120 -9.58 -5.83 17.53
N PRO A 121 -10.35 -6.93 17.67
CA PRO A 121 -11.82 -6.88 17.64
C PRO A 121 -12.38 -5.98 18.75
N GLU A 122 -13.60 -5.45 18.57
CA GLU A 122 -14.27 -4.63 19.61
C GLU A 122 -14.48 -5.41 20.92
N ASP A 123 -14.63 -6.74 20.84
CA ASP A 123 -14.71 -7.64 21.99
C ASP A 123 -13.34 -7.92 22.67
N GLY A 124 -12.27 -7.30 22.16
CA GLY A 124 -10.90 -7.48 22.61
C GLY A 124 -10.25 -8.77 22.10
N ILE A 125 -8.92 -8.84 22.24
CA ILE A 125 -8.13 -10.05 21.98
C ILE A 125 -7.24 -10.33 23.19
N SER A 126 -7.14 -11.60 23.59
CA SER A 126 -6.15 -12.01 24.58
C SER A 126 -4.77 -12.03 23.92
N LEU A 127 -3.87 -11.13 24.34
CA LEU A 127 -2.49 -11.08 23.85
C LEU A 127 -1.80 -12.44 23.94
N LYS A 128 -2.10 -13.21 24.98
CA LYS A 128 -1.55 -14.56 25.17
C LYS A 128 -1.95 -15.49 24.02
N ASN A 129 -3.22 -15.46 23.61
CA ASN A 129 -3.73 -16.29 22.51
C ASN A 129 -3.14 -15.83 21.17
N ALA A 130 -3.09 -14.52 20.91
CA ALA A 130 -2.52 -13.98 19.68
C ALA A 130 -1.03 -14.33 19.51
N VAL A 131 -0.25 -14.21 20.59
CA VAL A 131 1.16 -14.63 20.61
C VAL A 131 1.29 -16.13 20.41
N ASP A 132 0.40 -16.92 21.02
CA ASP A 132 0.38 -18.37 20.85
C ASP A 132 0.06 -18.78 19.40
N ASP A 133 -0.91 -18.15 18.75
CA ASP A 133 -1.30 -18.42 17.36
C ASP A 133 -0.22 -18.01 16.36
N PHE A 134 0.42 -16.86 16.60
CA PHE A 134 1.57 -16.43 15.82
C PHE A 134 2.74 -17.40 15.96
N GLU A 135 3.02 -17.85 17.18
CA GLU A 135 4.03 -18.88 17.44
C GLU A 135 3.71 -20.19 16.71
N ASN A 136 2.44 -20.62 16.70
CA ASN A 136 2.01 -21.84 15.99
C ASN A 136 2.25 -21.72 14.49
N THR A 137 1.89 -20.57 13.93
CA THR A 137 2.07 -20.27 12.52
C THR A 137 3.54 -20.30 12.12
N LEU A 138 4.43 -19.75 12.96
CA LEU A 138 5.87 -19.79 12.74
C LEU A 138 6.43 -21.21 12.80
N ILE A 139 5.99 -22.01 13.77
CA ILE A 139 6.41 -23.41 13.91
C ILE A 139 5.99 -24.24 12.70
N LEU A 140 4.74 -24.10 12.25
CA LEU A 140 4.21 -24.79 11.07
C LEU A 140 4.99 -24.41 9.80
N LYS A 141 5.16 -23.12 9.52
CA LYS A 141 5.92 -22.65 8.35
C LYS A 141 7.37 -23.16 8.35
N ALA A 142 8.01 -23.23 9.52
CA ALA A 142 9.36 -23.77 9.62
C ALA A 142 9.41 -25.29 9.38
N LEU A 143 8.42 -26.03 9.86
CA LEU A 143 8.29 -27.47 9.59
C LEU A 143 8.04 -27.73 8.10
N GLU A 144 7.11 -27.03 7.47
CA GLU A 144 6.82 -27.16 6.03
C GLU A 144 8.06 -26.88 5.17
N LYS A 145 8.73 -25.75 5.43
CA LYS A 145 9.95 -25.35 4.72
C LYS A 145 11.10 -26.35 4.85
N THR A 146 11.08 -27.17 5.90
CA THR A 146 12.12 -28.17 6.17
C THR A 146 11.66 -29.60 5.88
N GLY A 147 10.48 -29.80 5.27
CA GLY A 147 9.93 -31.12 5.01
C GLY A 147 9.68 -31.90 6.28
N TRP A 148 9.18 -31.24 7.32
CA TRP A 148 8.91 -31.79 8.65
C TRP A 148 10.14 -32.30 9.41
N ASN A 149 11.35 -31.88 9.01
CA ASN A 149 12.57 -32.19 9.74
C ASN A 149 12.70 -31.31 10.99
N LYS A 150 12.27 -31.86 12.14
CA LYS A 150 12.26 -31.18 13.45
C LYS A 150 13.61 -30.58 13.87
N ASN A 151 14.74 -31.20 13.50
CA ASN A 151 16.07 -30.64 13.80
C ASN A 151 16.33 -29.37 12.98
N ARG A 152 16.09 -29.44 11.67
CA ARG A 152 16.30 -28.29 10.77
C ARG A 152 15.32 -27.15 11.08
N ALA A 153 14.06 -27.48 11.40
CA ALA A 153 13.07 -26.50 11.84
C ALA A 153 13.49 -25.79 13.14
N ALA A 154 14.02 -26.54 14.11
CA ALA A 154 14.50 -25.97 15.38
C ALA A 154 15.69 -25.03 15.14
N THR A 155 16.64 -25.40 14.27
CA THR A 155 17.74 -24.53 13.87
C THR A 155 17.24 -23.27 13.17
N LEU A 156 16.25 -23.38 12.28
CA LEU A 156 15.68 -22.25 11.53
C LEU A 156 14.98 -21.25 12.46
N LEU A 157 14.33 -21.75 13.51
CA LEU A 157 13.67 -20.94 14.53
C LEU A 157 14.60 -20.50 15.67
N ARG A 158 15.88 -20.90 15.66
CA ARG A 158 16.85 -20.69 16.75
C ARG A 158 16.35 -21.21 18.09
N LEU A 159 15.68 -22.35 18.08
CA LEU A 159 15.16 -23.04 19.25
C LEU A 159 15.94 -24.33 19.50
N ASN A 160 15.99 -24.75 20.76
CA ASN A 160 16.43 -26.10 21.09
C ASN A 160 15.43 -27.12 20.54
N ARG A 161 15.94 -28.23 20.01
CA ARG A 161 15.13 -29.33 19.47
C ARG A 161 14.09 -29.81 20.49
N THR A 162 14.49 -29.99 21.75
CA THR A 162 13.61 -30.43 22.84
C THR A 162 12.45 -29.46 23.05
N THR A 163 12.75 -28.15 23.10
CA THR A 163 11.74 -27.08 23.21
C THR A 163 10.77 -27.06 22.03
N LEU A 164 11.26 -27.26 20.80
CA LEU A 164 10.39 -27.34 19.63
C LEU A 164 9.47 -28.58 19.69
N VAL A 165 10.01 -29.74 20.07
CA VAL A 165 9.23 -30.99 20.19
C VAL A 165 8.15 -30.88 21.26
N GLU A 166 8.47 -30.28 22.41
CA GLU A 166 7.49 -30.01 23.47
C GLU A 166 6.38 -29.07 23.00
N LYS A 167 6.74 -27.99 22.29
CA LYS A 167 5.77 -27.06 21.71
C LYS A 167 4.87 -27.72 20.67
N ILE A 168 5.42 -28.57 19.80
CA ILE A 168 4.62 -29.35 18.83
C ILE A 168 3.64 -30.28 19.54
N LYS A 169 4.09 -30.99 20.59
CA LYS A 169 3.26 -31.94 21.35
C LYS A 169 2.17 -31.24 22.14
N LYS A 170 2.50 -30.14 22.81
CA LYS A 170 1.57 -29.33 23.61
C LYS A 170 0.48 -28.68 22.76
N LYS A 171 0.81 -28.34 21.51
CA LYS A 171 -0.07 -27.59 20.62
C LYS A 171 -0.71 -28.46 19.51
N HIS A 172 -0.60 -29.79 19.62
CA HIS A 172 -1.20 -30.78 18.71
C HIS A 172 -0.94 -30.52 17.21
N LEU A 173 0.23 -29.95 16.88
CA LEU A 173 0.59 -29.63 15.50
C LEU A 173 1.03 -30.92 14.81
N HIS A 174 0.15 -31.55 14.03
CA HIS A 174 0.40 -32.80 13.30
C HIS A 174 0.15 -32.54 11.81
N GLY A 175 0.95 -33.19 10.96
CA GLY A 175 0.81 -33.15 9.50
C GLY A 175 0.08 -34.37 8.98
#